data_AF-B9SIK4-F1
#
_entry.id   AF-B9SIK4-F1
#
_cell.length_a   1.000
_cell.length_b   1.000
_cell.length_c   1.000
_cell.angle_alpha   90.00
_cell.angle_beta   90.00
_cell.angle_gamma   90.00
#
_symmetry.space_group_name_H-M   'P 1'
#
loop_
_entity.id
_entity.type
_entity.pdbx_description
1 polymer ?
#
loop_
_entity_poly.entity_id
_entity_poly.type
_entity_poly.pdbx_seq_one_letter_code
_entity_poly.pdbx_strand_id
1 'polypeptide(L)'
;MEPDAAVWGALLKSCKIHGNIEFGELALNKLIELEPDDAGNYVILSNIYAQAGKWDGVAKMRKMMTDRGIKGNYTSYPNYEEIYAELKRFEERREDAGYVPNTHVSSP
;
A
#
# COMPACT_ATOMS: atom_id res chain seq x y z
N MET A 1 -3.41 26.88 17.70
CA MET A 1 -2.48 26.64 16.57
C MET A 1 -3.05 25.46 15.81
N GLU A 2 -3.20 25.57 14.50
CA GLU A 2 -3.62 24.42 13.67
C GLU A 2 -2.39 23.55 13.36
N PRO A 3 -2.50 22.22 13.35
CA PRO A 3 -1.38 21.36 13.01
C PRO A 3 -1.00 21.51 11.54
N ASP A 4 0.30 21.60 11.27
CA ASP A 4 0.84 21.70 9.92
C ASP A 4 1.09 20.32 9.29
N ALA A 5 1.58 20.32 8.04
CA ALA A 5 1.87 19.10 7.30
C ALA A 5 2.93 18.24 8.00
N ALA A 6 3.87 18.85 8.73
CA ALA A 6 4.90 18.10 9.45
C ALA A 6 4.30 17.28 10.60
N VAL A 7 3.35 17.86 11.36
CA VAL A 7 2.66 17.15 12.44
C VAL A 7 1.82 15.99 11.89
N TRP A 8 1.04 16.23 10.82
CA TRP A 8 0.24 15.17 10.20
C TRP A 8 1.11 14.08 9.55
N GLY A 9 2.22 14.46 8.93
CA GLY A 9 3.20 13.53 8.35
C GLY A 9 3.87 12.65 9.41
N ALA A 10 4.17 13.22 10.59
CA ALA A 10 4.69 12.45 11.72
C ALA A 10 3.67 11.43 12.24
N LEU A 11 2.40 11.82 12.37
CA LEU A 11 1.31 10.91 12.75
C LEU A 11 1.11 9.80 11.73
N LEU A 12 1.11 10.11 10.42
CA LEU A 12 0.94 9.11 9.38
C LEU A 12 2.08 8.07 9.40
N LYS A 13 3.33 8.53 9.62
CA LYS A 13 4.49 7.64 9.76
C LYS A 13 4.41 6.77 11.01
N SER A 14 3.93 7.28 12.15
CA SER A 14 3.74 6.46 13.35
C SER A 14 2.64 5.42 13.15
N CYS A 15 1.56 5.77 12.45
CA CYS A 15 0.50 4.84 12.06
C CYS A 15 1.01 3.69 11.18
N LYS A 16 1.99 3.96 10.29
CA LYS A 16 2.69 2.92 9.53
C LYS A 16 3.45 1.94 10.41
N ILE A 17 4.07 2.41 11.49
CA ILE A 17 4.87 1.58 12.40
C ILE A 17 3.96 0.75 13.31
N HIS A 18 2.86 1.34 13.79
CA HIS A 18 1.98 0.73 14.78
C HIS A 18 0.71 0.08 14.19
N GLY A 19 0.50 0.17 12.87
CA GLY A 19 -0.62 -0.47 12.18
C GLY A 19 -1.98 0.19 12.44
N ASN A 20 -2.03 1.47 12.80
CA ASN A 20 -3.30 2.15 13.06
C ASN A 20 -3.89 2.75 11.77
N ILE A 21 -4.89 2.08 11.22
CA ILE A 21 -5.51 2.45 9.93
C ILE A 21 -6.34 3.72 10.07
N GLU A 22 -7.16 3.83 11.11
CA GLU A 22 -8.11 4.94 11.29
C GLU A 22 -7.37 6.29 11.43
N PHE A 23 -6.34 6.34 12.27
CA PHE A 23 -5.53 7.55 12.39
C PHE A 23 -4.66 7.78 11.15
N GLY A 24 -4.26 6.72 10.44
CA GLY A 24 -3.59 6.85 9.14
C GLY A 24 -4.47 7.52 8.08
N GLU A 25 -5.74 7.13 7.99
CA GLU A 25 -6.72 7.73 7.07
C GLU A 25 -6.99 9.19 7.43
N LEU A 26 -7.17 9.49 8.72
CA LEU A 26 -7.34 10.86 9.21
C LEU A 26 -6.14 11.73 8.83
N ALA A 27 -4.93 11.25 9.10
CA ALA A 27 -3.70 11.97 8.82
C ALA A 27 -3.52 12.20 7.32
N LEU A 28 -3.79 11.19 6.47
CA LEU A 28 -3.71 11.37 5.02
C LEU A 28 -4.74 12.40 4.53
N ASN A 29 -5.98 12.35 5.02
CA ASN A 29 -7.00 13.33 4.60
C ASN A 29 -6.55 14.76 4.87
N LYS A 30 -5.92 15.00 6.03
CA LYS A 30 -5.35 16.31 6.36
C LYS A 30 -4.13 16.67 5.52
N LEU A 31 -3.27 15.71 5.21
CA LEU A 31 -2.16 15.93 4.28
C LEU A 31 -2.62 16.21 2.86
N ILE A 32 -3.73 15.63 2.42
CA ILE A 32 -4.30 15.93 1.10
C ILE A 32 -4.81 17.37 1.03
N GLU A 33 -5.36 17.91 2.13
CA GLU A 33 -5.77 19.32 2.21
C GLU A 33 -4.56 20.28 2.14
N LEU A 34 -3.40 19.87 2.69
CA LEU A 34 -2.21 20.71 2.83
C LEU A 34 -1.20 20.55 1.68
N GLU A 35 -0.92 19.32 1.28
CA GLU A 35 0.12 18.89 0.32
C GLU A 35 -0.43 17.80 -0.61
N PRO A 36 -1.42 18.12 -1.47
CA PRO A 36 -2.15 17.14 -2.28
C PRO A 36 -1.27 16.34 -3.24
N ASP A 37 -0.12 16.88 -3.65
CA ASP A 37 0.76 16.31 -4.67
C ASP A 37 1.91 15.48 -4.08
N ASP A 38 2.02 15.37 -2.75
CA ASP A 38 3.05 14.54 -2.11
C ASP A 38 2.69 13.05 -2.23
N ALA A 39 3.26 12.40 -3.25
CA ALA A 39 3.15 10.97 -3.49
C ALA A 39 3.54 10.12 -2.27
N GLY A 40 4.46 10.59 -1.43
CA GLY A 40 4.94 9.87 -0.25
C GLY A 40 3.83 9.57 0.74
N ASN A 41 2.90 10.52 0.93
CA ASN A 41 1.80 10.37 1.89
C ASN A 41 0.82 9.27 1.47
N TYR A 42 0.44 9.24 0.18
CA TYR A 42 -0.41 8.16 -0.38
C TYR A 42 0.27 6.79 -0.27
N VAL A 43 1.57 6.74 -0.54
CA VAL A 43 2.37 5.51 -0.43
C VAL A 43 2.40 5.00 1.01
N ILE A 44 2.51 5.88 2.00
CA ILE A 44 2.51 5.47 3.41
C ILE A 44 1.17 4.83 3.78
N LEU A 45 0.02 5.42 3.41
CA LEU A 45 -1.28 4.82 3.71
C LEU A 45 -1.51 3.51 2.93
N SER A 46 -1.07 3.46 1.67
CA SER A 46 -1.08 2.21 0.88
C SER A 46 -0.32 1.09 1.59
N ASN A 47 0.84 1.40 2.18
CA ASN A 47 1.61 0.43 2.97
C ASN A 47 0.93 0.04 4.29
N ILE A 48 0.20 0.95 4.93
CA ILE A 48 -0.62 0.64 6.12
C ILE A 48 -1.70 -0.38 5.73
N TYR A 49 -2.42 -0.17 4.62
CA TYR A 49 -3.40 -1.13 4.12
C TYR A 49 -2.78 -2.48 3.75
N ALA A 50 -1.63 -2.49 3.08
CA ALA A 50 -0.93 -3.72 2.71
C ALA A 50 -0.52 -4.55 3.92
N GLN A 51 0.04 -3.91 4.96
CA GLN A 51 0.39 -4.58 6.22
C GLN A 51 -0.83 -5.20 6.92
N ALA A 52 -2.02 -4.62 6.74
CA ALA A 52 -3.28 -5.13 7.27
C ALA A 52 -4.01 -6.10 6.32
N GLY A 53 -3.41 -6.48 5.18
CA GLY A 53 -4.04 -7.35 4.18
C GLY A 53 -5.23 -6.72 3.43
N LYS A 54 -5.43 -5.40 3.54
CA LYS A 54 -6.56 -4.67 2.92
C LYS A 54 -6.24 -4.22 1.50
N TRP A 55 -6.24 -5.16 0.56
CA TRP A 55 -5.88 -4.92 -0.83
C TRP A 55 -6.78 -3.91 -1.56
N ASP A 56 -8.07 -3.83 -1.19
CA ASP A 56 -8.98 -2.80 -1.73
C ASP A 56 -8.50 -1.38 -1.38
N GLY A 57 -7.94 -1.19 -0.18
CA GLY A 57 -7.36 0.08 0.25
C GLY A 57 -6.10 0.44 -0.55
N VAL A 58 -5.25 -0.55 -0.84
CA VAL A 58 -4.07 -0.40 -1.72
C VAL A 58 -4.50 0.03 -3.12
N ALA A 59 -5.50 -0.66 -3.69
CA ALA A 59 -6.03 -0.34 -5.02
C ALA A 59 -6.66 1.07 -5.06
N LYS A 60 -7.40 1.45 -4.01
CA LYS A 60 -7.96 2.80 -3.85
C LYS A 60 -6.88 3.88 -3.86
N MET A 61 -5.78 3.68 -3.13
CA MET A 61 -4.66 4.63 -3.11
C MET A 61 -4.01 4.76 -4.49
N ARG A 62 -3.75 3.64 -5.17
CA ARG A 62 -3.21 3.65 -6.54
C ARG A 62 -4.12 4.41 -7.50
N LYS A 63 -5.43 4.15 -7.45
CA LYS A 63 -6.42 4.85 -8.27
C LYS A 63 -6.41 6.35 -8.00
N MET A 64 -6.42 6.78 -6.73
CA MET A 64 -6.38 8.21 -6.40
C MET A 64 -5.11 8.90 -6.96
N MET A 65 -3.95 8.25 -6.85
CA MET A 65 -2.71 8.80 -7.40
C MET A 65 -2.76 8.90 -8.93
N THR A 66 -3.29 7.89 -9.62
CA THR A 66 -3.48 7.89 -11.07
C THR A 66 -4.45 8.98 -11.52
N ASP A 67 -5.62 9.06 -10.88
CA ASP A 67 -6.67 10.04 -11.20
C ASP A 67 -6.17 11.49 -11.01
N ARG A 68 -5.23 11.70 -10.08
CA ARG A 68 -4.59 13.00 -9.81
C ARG A 68 -3.31 13.25 -10.61
N GLY A 69 -2.87 12.30 -11.43
CA GLY A 69 -1.61 12.41 -12.19
C GLY A 69 -0.34 12.42 -11.32
N ILE A 70 -0.45 12.00 -10.06
CA ILE A 70 0.67 11.95 -9.11
C ILE A 70 1.59 10.79 -9.51
N LYS A 71 2.76 11.15 -10.03
CA LYS A 71 3.80 10.18 -10.41
C LYS A 71 4.57 9.75 -9.16
N GLY A 72 4.07 8.75 -8.46
CA GLY A 72 4.85 8.01 -7.47
C GLY A 72 5.58 6.84 -8.11
N ASN A 73 6.72 6.44 -7.55
CA ASN A 73 7.55 5.31 -7.98
C ASN A 73 6.82 3.93 -8.01
N TYR A 74 5.52 3.90 -7.73
CA TYR A 74 4.62 2.73 -7.75
C TYR A 74 3.71 2.67 -8.98
N THR A 75 3.60 3.71 -9.81
CA THR A 75 2.92 3.59 -11.13
C THR A 75 3.77 2.82 -12.14
N SER A 76 5.03 2.62 -11.82
CA SER A 76 5.90 1.65 -12.45
C SER A 76 6.63 0.94 -11.32
N TYR A 77 6.13 -0.21 -10.86
CA TYR A 77 7.09 -1.24 -10.49
C TYR A 77 7.78 -1.56 -11.81
N PRO A 78 9.02 -1.13 -12.05
CA PRO A 78 9.64 -1.21 -13.38
C PRO A 78 9.87 -2.65 -13.88
N ASN A 79 9.37 -3.63 -13.13
CA ASN A 79 9.60 -5.05 -13.21
C ASN A 79 8.45 -5.86 -12.56
N TYR A 80 7.22 -5.31 -12.46
CA TYR A 80 6.09 -6.12 -11.96
C TYR A 80 5.85 -7.36 -12.82
N GLU A 81 5.98 -7.23 -14.14
CA GLU A 81 5.89 -8.36 -15.07
C GLU A 81 6.96 -9.42 -14.79
N GLU A 82 8.21 -9.01 -14.50
CA GLU A 82 9.26 -9.95 -14.10
C GLU A 82 8.96 -10.62 -12.76
N ILE A 83 8.46 -9.87 -11.77
CA ILE A 83 8.08 -10.41 -10.47
C ILE A 83 6.94 -11.43 -10.61
N TYR A 84 5.89 -11.12 -11.38
CA TYR A 84 4.79 -12.06 -11.63
C TYR A 84 5.23 -13.25 -12.48
N ALA A 85 6.11 -13.05 -13.45
CA ALA A 85 6.69 -14.15 -14.23
C ALA A 85 7.51 -15.09 -13.34
N GLU A 86 8.32 -14.56 -12.44
CA GLU A 86 9.10 -15.37 -11.48
C GLU A 86 8.21 -16.03 -10.42
N LEU A 87 7.16 -15.37 -9.95
CA LEU A 87 6.14 -15.97 -9.09
C LEU A 87 5.46 -17.15 -9.79
N LYS A 88 5.03 -16.97 -11.04
CA LYS A 88 4.41 -18.03 -11.84
C LYS A 88 5.35 -19.21 -12.06
N ARG A 89 6.62 -18.97 -12.39
CA ARG A 89 7.66 -20.01 -12.49
C ARG A 89 7.90 -20.72 -11.16
N PHE A 90 7.79 -20.01 -10.05
CA PHE A 90 7.91 -20.61 -8.73
C PHE A 90 6.70 -21.47 -8.38
N GLU A 91 5.49 -21.05 -8.74
CA GLU A 91 4.26 -21.84 -8.59
C GLU A 91 4.31 -23.12 -9.43
N GLU A 92 4.65 -23.03 -10.72
CA GLU A 92 4.80 -24.19 -11.62
C GLU A 92 5.82 -25.20 -11.07
N ARG A 93 6.99 -24.73 -10.61
CA ARG A 93 8.01 -25.60 -9.99
C ARG A 93 7.54 -26.26 -8.70
N ARG A 94 6.67 -25.59 -7.94
CA ARG A 94 6.11 -26.15 -6.70
C ARG A 94 5.11 -27.25 -7.02
N GLU A 95 4.23 -27.01 -7.99
CA GLU A 95 3.28 -28.03 -8.46
C GLU A 95 4.01 -29.26 -9.00
N ASP A 96 5.05 -29.09 -9.82
CA ASP A 96 5.89 -30.18 -10.34
C ASP A 96 6.61 -30.95 -9.22
N ALA A 97 7.01 -30.25 -8.16
CA ALA A 97 7.62 -30.85 -6.97
C ALA A 97 6.60 -31.54 -6.04
N GLY A 98 5.32 -31.59 -6.42
CA GLY A 98 4.25 -32.16 -5.61
C GLY A 98 3.88 -31.32 -4.39
N TYR A 99 4.29 -30.05 -4.34
CA TYR A 99 3.88 -29.13 -3.30
C TYR A 99 2.41 -28.78 -3.50
N VAL A 100 1.56 -29.26 -2.59
CA VAL A 100 0.17 -28.83 -2.49
C VAL A 100 0.11 -27.65 -1.52
N PRO A 101 -0.25 -26.45 -1.97
CA PRO A 101 -0.42 -25.31 -1.07
C PRO A 101 -1.46 -25.64 -0.01
N ASN A 102 -1.11 -25.44 1.27
CA ASN A 102 -2.08 -25.56 2.35
C ASN A 102 -2.97 -24.31 2.36
N THR A 103 -3.91 -24.23 1.41
CA THR A 103 -4.86 -23.12 1.26
C THR A 103 -6.12 -23.32 2.09
N HIS A 104 -6.19 -24.35 2.94
CA HIS A 104 -7.15 -24.37 4.04
C HIS A 104 -6.63 -23.55 5.22
N VAL A 105 -6.50 -22.25 5.00
CA VAL A 105 -6.70 -21.31 6.10
C VAL A 105 -8.21 -21.07 6.12
N SER A 106 -8.91 -21.81 6.96
CA SER A 106 -10.28 -21.48 7.35
C SER A 106 -10.32 -19.99 7.67
N SER A 107 -11.17 -19.23 6.99
CA SER A 107 -11.44 -17.84 7.32
C SER A 107 -11.76 -17.71 8.81
N PRO A 108 -11.02 -16.91 9.59
CA PRO A 108 -11.49 -16.32 10.82
C PRO A 108 -12.17 -14.97 10.54
#